data_AF-A0A379U125-F1
#
_entry.id   AF-A0A379U125-F1
#
_cell.length_a   1.000
_cell.length_b   1.000
_cell.length_c   1.000
_cell.angle_alpha   90.00
_cell.angle_beta   90.00
_cell.angle_gamma   90.00
#
_symmetry.space_group_name_H-M   'P 1'
#
loop_
_entity.id
_entity.type
_entity.pdbx_description
1 polymer ?
#
loop_
_entity_poly.entity_id
_entity_poly.type
_entity_poly.pdbx_seq_one_letter_code
_entity_poly.pdbx_strand_id
1 'polypeptide(L)'
;MGEHYKGTKTFIEQVDESAKYSWIKSPRWKGHAMEVGPLARYLIGYHQNKPEFKEPVDQLLSVLKLPKEALFSTLGRTAARALESVWAGNTLQYFFDRLMRNLKSGDTATANVTLWEPDTWPTSAKGVGFSEAPRGALGHWIKIENQKIDSYQCVVPTT
;
A
#
# COMPACT_ATOMS: atom_id res chain seq x y z
N MET A 1 7.66 30.09 10.45
CA MET A 1 6.27 29.99 9.96
C MET A 1 6.17 30.92 8.75
N GLY A 2 5.26 30.65 7.81
CA GLY A 2 5.09 31.53 6.64
C GLY A 2 4.50 32.89 7.01
N GLU A 3 4.49 33.81 6.04
CA GLU A 3 4.02 35.20 6.21
C GLU A 3 2.53 35.27 6.57
N HIS A 4 1.73 34.30 6.10
CA HIS A 4 0.28 34.27 6.31
C HIS A 4 -0.18 33.40 7.49
N TYR A 5 0.75 32.98 8.36
CA TYR A 5 0.44 32.17 9.53
C TYR A 5 -0.40 32.96 10.57
N LYS A 6 -1.43 32.32 11.14
CA LYS A 6 -2.25 32.90 12.21
C LYS A 6 -2.28 31.99 13.45
N GLY A 7 -2.19 32.63 14.61
CA GLY A 7 -2.19 31.99 15.92
C GLY A 7 -0.85 32.12 16.64
N THR A 8 -0.62 31.24 17.60
CA THR A 8 0.61 31.17 18.39
C THR A 8 1.28 29.81 18.22
N LYS A 9 2.55 29.69 18.63
CA LYS A 9 3.31 28.43 18.57
C LYS A 9 2.57 27.22 19.18
N THR A 10 1.68 27.45 20.15
CA THR A 10 0.90 26.41 20.84
C THR A 10 -0.58 26.41 20.46
N PHE A 11 -1.06 27.36 19.66
CA PHE A 11 -2.44 27.46 19.20
C PHE A 11 -2.46 27.91 17.74
N ILE A 12 -2.49 26.94 16.81
CA ILE A 12 -2.50 27.21 15.38
C ILE A 12 -3.95 27.42 14.93
N GLU A 13 -4.25 28.61 14.41
CA GLU A 13 -5.56 28.92 13.80
C GLU A 13 -5.54 28.67 12.30
N GLN A 14 -4.46 29.09 11.63
CA GLN A 14 -4.29 28.94 10.19
C GLN A 14 -2.80 28.73 9.86
N VAL A 15 -2.49 27.72 9.06
CA VAL A 15 -1.17 27.53 8.45
C VAL A 15 -1.05 28.36 7.17
N ASP A 16 0.17 28.69 6.77
CA ASP A 16 0.43 29.32 5.48
C ASP A 16 0.78 28.25 4.43
N GLU A 17 -0.19 27.92 3.58
CA GLU A 17 -0.04 26.89 2.54
C GLU A 17 0.89 27.29 1.39
N SER A 18 1.28 28.57 1.27
CA SER A 18 2.30 29.01 0.30
C SER A 18 3.72 28.58 0.70
N ALA A 19 3.91 28.24 1.98
CA ALA A 19 5.16 27.78 2.56
C ALA A 19 5.09 26.28 2.92
N LYS A 20 5.93 25.84 3.86
CA LYS A 20 5.86 24.47 4.40
C LYS A 20 4.74 24.39 5.43
N TYR A 21 3.72 23.55 5.17
CA TYR A 21 2.51 23.48 6.00
C TYR A 21 2.15 22.07 6.50
N SER A 22 2.95 21.05 6.19
CA SER A 22 2.68 19.66 6.58
C SER A 22 3.93 18.96 7.11
N TRP A 23 3.73 18.06 8.07
CA TRP A 23 4.74 17.11 8.52
C TRP A 23 4.88 15.91 7.58
N ILE A 24 3.93 15.75 6.67
CA ILE A 24 3.92 14.70 5.66
C ILE A 24 4.80 15.12 4.48
N LYS A 25 5.61 14.20 3.96
CA LYS A 25 6.38 14.40 2.71
C LYS A 25 5.43 14.44 1.50
N SER A 26 5.95 14.68 0.31
CA SER A 26 5.16 14.77 -0.92
C SER A 26 5.65 13.74 -1.95
N PRO A 27 5.31 12.43 -1.81
CA PRO A 27 5.75 11.41 -2.76
C PRO A 27 5.13 11.65 -4.14
N ARG A 28 5.91 11.44 -5.20
CA ARG A 28 5.48 11.60 -6.60
C ARG A 28 6.02 10.45 -7.43
N TRP A 29 5.21 9.95 -8.37
CA TRP A 29 5.66 8.95 -9.33
C TRP A 29 5.94 9.63 -10.67
N LYS A 30 7.21 9.70 -11.07
CA LYS A 30 7.66 10.40 -12.28
C LYS A 30 7.09 11.83 -12.38
N GLY A 31 7.04 12.55 -11.27
CA GLY A 31 6.49 13.91 -11.18
C GLY A 31 4.97 14.01 -10.99
N HIS A 32 4.22 12.91 -11.10
CA HIS A 32 2.76 12.92 -10.96
C HIS A 32 2.34 12.64 -9.50
N ALA A 33 1.33 13.38 -9.02
CA ALA A 33 0.62 13.03 -7.80
C ALA A 33 -0.34 11.87 -8.09
N MET A 34 -0.35 10.84 -7.23
CA MET A 34 -1.08 9.60 -7.47
C MET A 34 -2.06 9.33 -6.33
N GLU A 35 -3.21 8.72 -6.64
CA GLU A 35 -4.05 8.05 -5.64
C GLU A 35 -3.61 6.59 -5.49
N VAL A 36 -3.54 6.11 -4.24
CA VAL A 36 -3.28 4.70 -3.89
C VAL A 36 -4.44 4.12 -3.09
N GLY A 37 -4.43 2.81 -2.84
CA GLY A 37 -5.44 2.14 -2.02
C GLY A 37 -6.37 1.22 -2.80
N PRO A 38 -7.51 0.82 -2.19
CA PRO A 38 -8.42 -0.16 -2.81
C PRO A 38 -8.90 0.26 -4.20
N LEU A 39 -9.25 1.54 -4.39
CA LEU A 39 -9.74 2.02 -5.69
C LEU A 39 -8.66 1.92 -6.77
N ALA A 40 -7.42 2.30 -6.47
CA ALA A 40 -6.30 2.19 -7.42
C ALA A 40 -6.06 0.73 -7.84
N ARG A 41 -6.01 -0.20 -6.87
CA ARG A 41 -5.83 -1.64 -7.14
C ARG A 41 -6.96 -2.20 -7.98
N TYR A 42 -8.21 -1.90 -7.62
CA TYR A 42 -9.39 -2.37 -8.34
C TYR A 42 -9.47 -1.82 -9.77
N LEU A 43 -9.19 -0.52 -9.97
CA LEU A 43 -9.18 0.06 -11.30
C LEU A 43 -8.07 -0.53 -12.18
N ILE A 44 -6.85 -0.67 -11.65
CA ILE A 44 -5.74 -1.28 -12.40
C ILE A 44 -6.08 -2.74 -12.72
N GLY A 45 -6.54 -3.53 -11.74
CA GLY A 45 -6.95 -4.93 -11.93
C GLY A 45 -8.08 -5.10 -12.94
N TYR A 46 -9.06 -4.19 -12.93
CA TYR A 46 -10.15 -4.13 -13.89
C TYR A 46 -9.63 -3.90 -15.32
N HIS A 47 -8.74 -2.93 -15.52
CA HIS A 47 -8.16 -2.62 -16.83
C HIS A 47 -7.11 -3.65 -17.29
N GLN A 48 -6.54 -4.42 -16.35
CA GLN A 48 -5.77 -5.64 -16.65
C GLN A 48 -6.67 -6.82 -17.09
N ASN A 49 -7.99 -6.63 -17.12
CA ASN A 49 -8.98 -7.63 -17.54
C ASN A 49 -8.97 -8.90 -16.68
N LYS A 50 -8.65 -8.76 -15.40
CA LYS A 50 -8.65 -9.87 -14.43
C LYS A 50 -10.06 -10.13 -13.91
N PRO A 51 -10.62 -11.34 -14.12
CA PRO A 51 -12.01 -11.63 -13.79
C PRO A 51 -12.31 -11.43 -12.29
N GLU A 52 -11.35 -11.74 -11.41
CA GLU A 52 -11.53 -11.61 -9.95
C GLU A 52 -11.78 -10.17 -9.47
N PHE A 53 -11.43 -9.16 -10.28
CA PHE A 53 -11.74 -7.76 -10.02
C PHE A 53 -12.84 -7.23 -10.95
N LYS A 54 -12.84 -7.67 -12.21
CA LYS A 54 -13.74 -7.16 -13.24
C LYS A 54 -15.20 -7.55 -12.98
N GLU A 55 -15.46 -8.82 -12.71
CA GLU A 55 -16.82 -9.33 -12.56
C GLU A 55 -17.54 -8.74 -11.33
N PRO A 56 -16.91 -8.66 -10.13
CA PRO A 56 -17.56 -8.04 -8.97
C PRO A 56 -17.83 -6.54 -9.16
N VAL A 57 -16.95 -5.84 -9.88
CA VAL A 57 -17.15 -4.42 -10.23
C VAL A 57 -18.32 -4.26 -11.19
N ASP A 58 -18.35 -5.05 -12.27
CA ASP A 58 -19.44 -4.99 -13.26
C ASP A 58 -20.79 -5.34 -12.61
N GLN A 59 -20.82 -6.33 -11.72
CA GLN A 59 -22.03 -6.68 -10.96
C GLN A 59 -22.48 -5.55 -10.04
N LEU A 60 -21.56 -4.94 -9.28
CA LEU A 60 -21.87 -3.81 -8.40
C LEU A 60 -22.45 -2.63 -9.19
N LEU A 61 -21.81 -2.27 -10.30
CA LEU A 61 -22.28 -1.18 -11.16
C LEU A 61 -23.65 -1.49 -11.78
N SER A 62 -23.88 -2.74 -12.19
CA SER A 62 -25.17 -3.20 -12.72
C SER A 62 -26.31 -3.07 -11.69
N VAL A 63 -26.10 -3.56 -10.46
CA VAL A 63 -27.11 -3.48 -9.38
C VAL A 63 -27.43 -2.04 -9.02
N LEU A 64 -26.42 -1.18 -8.95
CA LEU A 64 -26.59 0.25 -8.66
C LEU A 64 -27.10 1.05 -9.86
N LYS A 65 -27.13 0.45 -11.06
CA LYS A 65 -27.43 1.11 -12.34
C LYS A 65 -26.54 2.34 -12.58
N LEU A 66 -25.25 2.22 -12.27
CA LEU A 66 -24.26 3.29 -12.41
C LEU A 66 -23.28 2.98 -13.55
N PRO A 67 -22.77 4.00 -14.25
CA PRO A 67 -21.75 3.82 -15.27
C PRO A 67 -20.36 3.63 -14.62
N LYS A 68 -19.36 3.23 -15.41
CA LYS A 68 -17.98 2.96 -14.90
C LYS A 68 -17.34 4.19 -14.27
N GLU A 69 -17.66 5.37 -14.79
CA GLU A 69 -17.18 6.66 -14.31
C GLU A 69 -17.58 6.93 -12.87
N ALA A 70 -18.65 6.31 -12.36
CA ALA A 70 -19.07 6.42 -10.97
C ALA A 70 -18.01 5.88 -9.98
N LEU A 71 -17.07 5.05 -10.45
CA LEU A 71 -15.94 4.58 -9.64
C LEU A 71 -14.98 5.71 -9.24
N PHE A 72 -14.87 6.77 -10.05
CA PHE A 72 -14.02 7.94 -9.78
C PHE A 72 -14.68 8.92 -8.80
N SER A 73 -15.11 8.40 -7.65
CA SER A 73 -15.85 9.16 -6.65
C SER A 73 -15.57 8.65 -5.23
N THR A 74 -16.00 9.43 -4.22
CA THR A 74 -15.97 8.97 -2.82
C THR A 74 -16.80 7.70 -2.60
N LEU A 75 -17.93 7.56 -3.31
CA LEU A 75 -18.76 6.36 -3.29
C LEU A 75 -18.01 5.17 -3.89
N GLY A 76 -17.42 5.34 -5.08
CA GLY A 76 -16.63 4.32 -5.76
C GLY A 76 -15.44 3.83 -4.94
N ARG A 77 -14.72 4.76 -4.28
CA ARG A 77 -13.63 4.42 -3.36
C ARG A 77 -14.09 3.61 -2.15
N THR A 78 -15.30 3.86 -1.68
CA THR A 78 -15.91 3.12 -0.57
C THR A 78 -16.33 1.72 -1.01
N ALA A 79 -16.98 1.60 -2.17
CA ALA A 79 -17.34 0.34 -2.78
C ALA A 79 -16.12 -0.55 -3.05
N ALA A 80 -15.04 0.00 -3.62
CA ALA A 80 -13.81 -0.74 -3.89
C ALA A 80 -13.22 -1.40 -2.63
N ARG A 81 -13.31 -0.74 -1.47
CA ARG A 81 -12.85 -1.31 -0.19
C ARG A 81 -13.70 -2.51 0.25
N ALA A 82 -15.01 -2.44 0.06
CA ALA A 82 -15.91 -3.55 0.40
C ALA A 82 -15.67 -4.75 -0.53
N LEU A 83 -15.56 -4.51 -1.85
CA LEU A 83 -15.20 -5.55 -2.81
C LEU A 83 -13.85 -6.20 -2.42
N GLU A 84 -12.84 -5.37 -2.11
CA GLU A 84 -11.53 -5.87 -1.70
C GLU A 84 -11.57 -6.72 -0.44
N SER A 85 -12.42 -6.39 0.54
CA SER A 85 -12.56 -7.21 1.75
C SER A 85 -13.08 -8.63 1.46
N VAL A 86 -14.01 -8.77 0.50
CA VAL A 86 -14.52 -10.09 0.09
C VAL A 86 -13.43 -10.86 -0.63
N TRP A 87 -12.75 -10.22 -1.58
CA TRP A 87 -11.62 -10.83 -2.29
C TRP A 87 -10.50 -11.26 -1.33
N ALA A 88 -10.17 -10.42 -0.34
CA ALA A 88 -9.16 -10.73 0.67
C ALA A 88 -9.59 -11.89 1.59
N GLY A 89 -10.88 -11.98 1.95
CA GLY A 89 -11.43 -13.12 2.69
C GLY A 89 -11.32 -14.44 1.92
N ASN A 90 -11.61 -14.42 0.61
CA ASN A 90 -11.42 -15.60 -0.24
C ASN A 90 -9.94 -15.96 -0.40
N THR A 91 -9.08 -14.95 -0.54
CA THR A 91 -7.64 -15.11 -0.67
C THR A 91 -7.01 -15.68 0.60
N LEU A 92 -7.55 -15.32 1.78
CA LEU A 92 -7.18 -15.92 3.06
C LEU A 92 -7.42 -17.43 3.05
N GLN A 93 -8.62 -17.87 2.67
CA GLN A 93 -8.93 -19.30 2.56
C GLN A 93 -8.01 -20.00 1.56
N TYR A 94 -7.77 -19.38 0.40
CA TYR A 94 -6.86 -19.93 -0.61
C TYR A 94 -5.44 -20.17 -0.08
N PHE A 95 -4.87 -19.21 0.67
CA PHE A 95 -3.53 -19.37 1.25
C PHE A 95 -3.52 -20.39 2.39
N PHE A 96 -4.59 -20.48 3.17
CA PHE A 96 -4.75 -21.55 4.15
C PHE A 96 -4.78 -22.93 3.48
N ASP A 97 -5.56 -23.10 2.42
CA ASP A 97 -5.62 -24.36 1.69
C ASP A 97 -4.25 -24.72 1.08
N ARG A 98 -3.53 -23.72 0.58
CA ARG A 98 -2.16 -23.90 0.07
C ARG A 98 -1.21 -24.36 1.17
N LEU A 99 -1.25 -23.74 2.34
CA LEU A 99 -0.48 -24.18 3.51
C LEU A 99 -0.81 -25.63 3.85
N MET A 100 -2.09 -25.99 3.93
CA MET A 100 -2.50 -27.36 4.24
C MET A 100 -2.05 -28.37 3.17
N ARG A 101 -2.01 -27.99 1.89
CA ARG A 101 -1.45 -28.84 0.83
C ARG A 101 0.05 -29.06 0.99
N ASN A 102 0.82 -28.01 1.29
CA ASN A 102 2.26 -28.13 1.54
C ASN A 102 2.54 -29.12 2.69
N LEU A 103 1.82 -28.97 3.80
CA LEU A 103 1.92 -29.87 4.96
C LEU A 103 1.57 -31.32 4.59
N LYS A 104 0.50 -31.54 3.81
CA LYS A 104 0.13 -32.88 3.32
C LYS A 104 1.18 -33.51 2.41
N SER A 105 1.93 -32.70 1.66
CA SER A 105 3.07 -33.15 0.85
C SER A 105 4.37 -33.31 1.63
N GLY A 106 4.36 -33.08 2.95
CA GLY A 106 5.53 -33.25 3.82
C GLY A 106 6.42 -32.01 3.96
N ASP A 107 6.06 -30.88 3.33
CA ASP A 107 6.77 -29.62 3.53
C ASP A 107 6.28 -28.92 4.80
N THR A 108 7.12 -28.96 5.83
CA THR A 108 6.89 -28.29 7.13
C THR A 108 7.90 -27.17 7.40
N ALA A 109 8.66 -26.74 6.40
CA ALA A 109 9.68 -25.70 6.58
C ALA A 109 9.04 -24.33 6.83
N THR A 110 9.59 -23.56 7.78
CA THR A 110 9.03 -22.26 8.19
C THR A 110 10.04 -21.12 8.25
N ALA A 111 11.34 -21.43 8.34
CA ALA A 111 12.40 -20.43 8.47
C ALA A 111 13.64 -20.83 7.68
N ASN A 112 14.17 -19.90 6.90
CA ASN A 112 15.51 -20.00 6.35
C ASN A 112 16.50 -19.25 7.26
N VAL A 113 17.47 -19.96 7.83
CA VAL A 113 18.46 -19.41 8.77
C VAL A 113 19.86 -19.24 8.16
N THR A 114 20.01 -19.43 6.84
CA THR A 114 21.33 -19.39 6.18
C THR A 114 22.07 -18.06 6.31
N LEU A 115 21.33 -16.95 6.49
CA LEU A 115 21.85 -15.59 6.62
C LEU A 115 21.32 -14.91 7.89
N TRP A 116 21.06 -15.69 8.94
CA TRP A 116 20.57 -15.15 10.21
C TRP A 116 21.64 -14.34 10.95
N GLU A 117 22.86 -14.87 11.03
CA GLU A 117 23.97 -14.23 11.74
C GLU A 117 24.54 -13.04 10.95
N PRO A 118 24.70 -11.84 11.55
CA PRO A 118 25.15 -10.66 10.84
C PRO A 118 26.56 -10.74 10.25
N ASP A 119 27.41 -11.62 10.77
CA ASP A 119 28.74 -11.88 10.21
C ASP A 119 28.70 -12.58 8.84
N THR A 120 27.56 -13.17 8.47
CA THR A 120 27.32 -13.76 7.14
C THR A 120 26.88 -12.73 6.10
N TRP A 121 26.54 -11.52 6.51
CA TRP A 121 26.00 -10.50 5.61
C TRP A 121 27.12 -9.83 4.81
N PRO A 122 26.82 -9.31 3.60
CA PRO A 122 27.71 -8.38 2.92
C PRO A 122 28.00 -7.15 3.80
N THR A 123 29.22 -6.62 3.73
CA THR A 123 29.61 -5.40 4.48
C THR A 123 28.71 -4.20 4.18
N SER A 124 28.18 -4.11 2.96
CA SER A 124 27.15 -3.13 2.59
C SER A 124 26.11 -3.74 1.67
N ALA A 125 24.84 -3.38 1.86
CA ALA A 125 23.72 -3.86 1.05
C ALA A 125 22.59 -2.82 0.96
N LYS A 126 21.85 -2.82 -0.14
CA LYS A 126 20.62 -2.03 -0.32
C LYS A 126 19.45 -2.98 -0.52
N GLY A 127 18.30 -2.64 0.05
CA GLY A 127 17.09 -3.44 -0.06
C GLY A 127 15.84 -2.57 -0.19
N VAL A 128 14.85 -3.11 -0.90
CA VAL A 128 13.50 -2.54 -0.95
C VAL A 128 12.51 -3.63 -0.58
N GLY A 129 11.78 -3.43 0.51
CA GLY A 129 10.60 -4.21 0.85
C GLY A 129 9.36 -3.47 0.38
N PHE A 130 8.43 -4.14 -0.29
CA PHE A 130 7.17 -3.54 -0.70
C PHE A 130 5.99 -4.42 -0.29
N SER A 131 4.84 -3.78 -0.06
CA SER A 131 3.56 -4.46 0.15
C SER A 131 2.40 -3.59 -0.34
N GLU A 132 1.25 -4.21 -0.58
CA GLU A 132 -0.02 -3.51 -0.72
C GLU A 132 -0.75 -3.56 0.62
N ALA A 133 -0.56 -2.52 1.42
CA ALA A 133 -1.22 -2.37 2.70
C ALA A 133 -2.71 -2.00 2.49
N PRO A 134 -3.57 -2.05 3.53
CA PRO A 134 -5.00 -1.76 3.38
C PRO A 134 -5.32 -0.36 2.80
N ARG A 135 -4.38 0.59 2.92
CA ARG A 135 -4.51 1.96 2.41
C ARG A 135 -3.77 2.18 1.08
N GLY A 136 -3.05 1.19 0.57
CA GLY A 136 -2.34 1.25 -0.72
C GLY A 136 -0.88 0.81 -0.64
N ALA A 137 -0.11 1.21 -1.66
CA ALA A 137 1.28 0.83 -1.84
C ALA A 137 2.19 1.37 -0.73
N LEU A 138 2.89 0.46 -0.06
CA LEU A 138 3.88 0.72 0.99
C LEU A 138 5.25 0.26 0.52
N GLY A 139 6.26 1.11 0.68
CA GLY A 139 7.66 0.76 0.44
C GLY A 139 8.56 1.11 1.62
N HIS A 140 9.48 0.21 1.93
CA HIS A 140 10.58 0.39 2.88
C HIS A 140 11.90 0.28 2.12
N TRP A 141 12.71 1.33 2.15
CA TRP A 141 14.04 1.39 1.56
C TRP A 141 15.08 1.35 2.66
N ILE A 142 15.85 0.27 2.71
CA ILE A 142 16.90 0.05 3.70
C ILE A 142 18.28 0.07 3.03
N LYS A 143 19.25 0.67 3.70
CA LYS A 143 20.68 0.52 3.43
C LYS A 143 21.33 -0.02 4.70
N ILE A 144 22.06 -1.12 4.55
CA ILE A 144 22.83 -1.76 5.61
C ILE A 144 24.29 -1.44 5.35
N GLU A 145 25.02 -1.03 6.38
CA GLU A 145 26.47 -0.91 6.39
C GLU A 145 27.04 -1.45 7.71
N ASN A 146 28.12 -2.22 7.62
CA ASN A 146 28.83 -2.76 8.78
C ASN A 146 27.90 -3.40 9.82
N GLN A 147 27.03 -4.30 9.36
CA GLN A 147 26.04 -5.03 10.18
C GLN A 147 25.03 -4.13 10.92
N LYS A 148 24.82 -2.90 10.46
CA LYS A 148 23.87 -1.94 11.03
C LYS A 148 23.04 -1.28 9.93
N ILE A 149 21.89 -0.74 10.32
CA ILE A 149 21.09 0.10 9.46
C ILE A 149 21.80 1.44 9.33
N ASP A 150 22.17 1.80 8.10
CA ASP A 150 22.71 3.12 7.75
C ASP A 150 21.57 4.07 7.35
N SER A 151 20.66 3.61 6.50
CA SER A 151 19.47 4.37 6.10
C SER A 151 18.21 3.52 6.17
N TYR A 152 17.13 4.11 6.64
CA TYR A 152 15.79 3.53 6.61
C TYR A 152 14.79 4.60 6.22
N GLN A 153 14.12 4.42 5.08
CA GLN A 153 13.11 5.36 4.59
C GLN A 153 11.82 4.60 4.27
N CYS A 154 10.71 5.12 4.76
CA CYS A 154 9.39 4.61 4.45
C CYS A 154 8.65 5.60 3.55
N VAL A 155 8.01 5.09 2.50
CA VAL A 155 6.96 5.81 1.77
C VAL A 155 5.68 5.00 1.99
N VAL A 156 4.83 5.54 2.86
CA VAL A 156 3.63 4.89 3.40
C VAL A 156 2.41 5.38 2.61
N PRO A 157 1.29 4.63 2.49
CA PRO A 157 0.20 5.03 1.60
C PRO A 157 -0.47 6.37 1.91
N THR A 158 -0.46 6.81 3.17
CA THR A 158 -1.01 8.10 3.61
C THR A 158 0.03 9.22 3.66
N THR A 159 1.21 8.98 3.08
CA THR A 159 2.26 10.00 2.90
C THR A 159 1.98 10.86 1.68
#